data_AF-A0A813IK75-F1
#
_entry.id   AF-A0A813IK75-F1
#
_cell.length_a   1.000
_cell.length_b   1.000
_cell.length_c   1.000
_cell.angle_alpha   90.00
_cell.angle_beta   90.00
_cell.angle_gamma   90.00
#
_symmetry.space_group_name_H-M   'P 1'
#
loop_
_entity.id
_entity.type
_entity.pdbx_description
1 polymer ?
#
loop_
_entity_poly.entity_id
_entity_poly.type
_entity_poly.pdbx_seq_one_letter_code
_entity_poly.pdbx_strand_id
1 'polypeptide(L)'
;ALALAILNWQVTDCDGLSKQVDFAKYPGYTGSLSVTGGSVLFSQHGSDAFSTQGSDASQIMSYEIIGGDASCGTANVTGIANACGIHIHVGTNCSDASTIGGHFWNKTLYSTDPWQSVMYATANGKASATDVTIVTGLTNQEVADRVVIIHDATGARISCIPVSIGSPGGLVSNYVVSYPGYTGNLSVMGSLQFLQKDPMLPRS
;
A
#
# COMPACT_ATOMS: atom_id res chain seq x y z
N ALA A 1 -40.92 -29.41 21.11
CA ALA A 1 -40.22 -28.86 19.94
C ALA A 1 -40.28 -27.35 20.01
N LEU A 2 -39.18 -26.70 20.40
CA LEU A 2 -38.95 -25.26 20.19
C LEU A 2 -37.43 -25.12 20.08
N ALA A 3 -36.94 -24.86 18.87
CA ALA A 3 -35.51 -24.72 18.59
C ALA A 3 -35.06 -23.32 19.02
N LEU A 4 -34.04 -23.28 19.89
CA LEU A 4 -33.35 -22.06 20.28
C LEU A 4 -32.40 -21.68 19.13
N ALA A 5 -32.75 -20.64 18.37
CA ALA A 5 -31.89 -20.11 17.33
C ALA A 5 -30.69 -19.41 17.98
N ILE A 6 -29.52 -20.04 17.88
CA ILE A 6 -28.24 -19.42 18.17
C ILE A 6 -27.99 -18.40 17.05
N LEU A 7 -28.18 -17.10 17.33
CA LEU A 7 -27.64 -16.05 16.48
C LEU A 7 -26.13 -16.03 16.67
N ASN A 8 -25.42 -16.78 15.84
CA ASN A 8 -23.97 -16.62 15.69
C ASN A 8 -23.72 -15.25 15.06
N TRP A 9 -23.23 -14.31 15.88
CA TRP A 9 -22.62 -13.07 15.39
C TRP A 9 -21.37 -13.45 14.59
N GLN A 10 -21.43 -13.30 13.27
CA GLN A 10 -20.23 -13.41 12.44
C GLN A 10 -19.38 -12.17 12.67
N VAL A 11 -18.17 -12.39 13.17
CA VAL A 11 -17.09 -11.40 13.21
C VAL A 11 -16.73 -11.09 11.76
N THR A 12 -17.09 -9.90 11.28
CA THR A 12 -16.55 -9.33 10.04
C THR A 12 -15.18 -8.72 10.38
N ASP A 13 -14.14 -9.52 10.19
CA ASP A 13 -12.74 -9.13 10.34
C ASP A 13 -12.30 -8.11 9.28
N CYS A 14 -11.38 -7.22 9.66
CA CYS A 14 -10.84 -6.12 8.86
C CYS A 14 -10.15 -6.60 7.57
N ASP A 15 -10.61 -6.09 6.43
CA ASP A 15 -10.00 -6.29 5.10
C ASP A 15 -8.65 -5.58 5.01
N GLY A 16 -7.57 -6.28 5.39
CA GLY A 16 -6.20 -5.85 5.12
C GLY A 16 -5.81 -6.19 3.68
N LEU A 17 -5.48 -5.17 2.86
CA LEU A 17 -4.87 -5.39 1.55
C LEU A 17 -3.42 -5.86 1.78
N SER A 18 -3.17 -7.16 1.75
CA SER A 18 -1.81 -7.71 1.74
C SER A 18 -1.58 -8.59 0.53
N LYS A 19 -0.69 -8.10 -0.35
CA LYS A 19 0.08 -8.95 -1.24
C LYS A 19 1.48 -8.36 -1.28
N GLN A 20 2.46 -9.21 -1.00
CA GLN A 20 3.86 -8.91 -1.27
C GLN A 20 4.02 -8.87 -2.78
N VAL A 21 4.00 -7.67 -3.34
CA VAL A 21 4.20 -7.45 -4.78
C VAL A 21 5.64 -7.00 -4.95
N ASP A 22 6.38 -7.75 -5.77
CA ASP A 22 7.77 -7.44 -6.10
C ASP A 22 7.84 -6.01 -6.64
N PHE A 23 8.70 -5.18 -6.03
CA PHE A 23 8.97 -3.84 -6.51
C PHE A 23 9.57 -3.94 -7.92
N ALA A 24 8.81 -3.55 -8.93
CA ALA A 24 9.30 -3.49 -10.30
C ALA A 24 9.88 -2.10 -10.58
N LYS A 25 10.93 -2.04 -11.39
CA LYS A 25 11.41 -0.79 -11.96
C LYS A 25 10.31 -0.18 -12.84
N TYR A 26 10.09 1.12 -12.76
CA TYR A 26 9.09 1.78 -13.59
C TYR A 26 9.41 1.59 -15.10
N PRO A 27 8.44 1.26 -15.96
CA PRO A 27 8.68 1.06 -17.39
C PRO A 27 9.32 2.28 -18.05
N GLY A 28 10.45 2.08 -18.70
CA GLY A 28 11.20 3.16 -19.35
C GLY A 28 12.06 4.02 -18.41
N TYR A 29 12.10 3.73 -17.10
CA TYR A 29 13.02 4.43 -16.20
C TYR A 29 14.48 4.01 -16.48
N THR A 30 15.30 4.96 -16.91
CA THR A 30 16.70 4.75 -17.31
C THR A 30 17.71 5.07 -16.21
N GLY A 31 17.28 5.69 -15.11
CA GLY A 31 18.15 6.01 -13.98
C GLY A 31 18.66 4.78 -13.22
N SER A 32 19.59 5.01 -12.30
CA SER A 32 20.29 3.96 -11.55
C SER A 32 19.59 3.52 -10.27
N LEU A 33 18.55 4.24 -9.83
CA LEU A 33 17.79 3.87 -8.64
C LEU A 33 17.03 2.55 -8.87
N SER A 34 16.93 1.75 -7.83
CA SER A 34 16.23 0.48 -7.83
C SER A 34 15.63 0.27 -6.47
N VAL A 35 14.29 0.32 -6.37
CA VAL A 35 13.59 -0.09 -5.15
C VAL A 35 13.61 -1.61 -5.13
N THR A 36 14.35 -2.21 -4.21
CA THR A 36 14.65 -3.65 -4.17
C THR A 36 13.82 -4.41 -3.15
N GLY A 37 12.98 -3.73 -2.37
CA GLY A 37 12.15 -4.38 -1.36
C GLY A 37 11.44 -3.40 -0.44
N GLY A 38 10.73 -3.97 0.54
CA GLY A 38 9.86 -3.25 1.46
C GLY A 38 8.42 -3.74 1.38
N SER A 39 7.47 -2.89 1.74
CA SER A 39 6.03 -3.15 1.63
C SER A 39 5.26 -1.84 1.46
N VAL A 40 4.08 -1.90 0.84
CA VAL A 40 3.10 -0.81 0.88
C VAL A 40 1.75 -1.45 1.16
N LEU A 41 1.15 -1.07 2.28
CA LEU A 41 -0.08 -1.64 2.81
C LEU A 41 -1.10 -0.53 2.97
N PHE A 42 -2.34 -0.79 2.56
CA PHE A 42 -3.45 0.12 2.76
C PHE A 42 -4.55 -0.55 3.57
N SER A 43 -4.94 0.08 4.67
CA SER A 43 -6.24 -0.16 5.32
C SER A 43 -7.19 1.00 5.02
N GLN A 44 -8.46 0.85 5.35
CA GLN A 44 -9.48 1.88 5.10
C GLN A 44 -9.87 2.60 6.40
N HIS A 45 -10.07 3.91 6.33
CA HIS A 45 -10.75 4.70 7.36
C HIS A 45 -12.04 5.30 6.79
N GLY A 46 -13.13 5.22 7.57
CA GLY A 46 -14.50 5.54 7.17
C GLY A 46 -15.47 4.52 7.75
N SER A 47 -16.60 4.95 8.30
CA SER A 47 -17.46 4.12 9.16
C SER A 47 -18.15 3.01 8.37
N ASP A 48 -17.74 1.78 8.70
CA ASP A 48 -18.14 0.46 8.17
C ASP A 48 -17.41 0.01 6.89
N ALA A 49 -17.01 -1.27 6.85
CA ALA A 49 -16.33 -1.90 5.71
C ALA A 49 -17.21 -1.97 4.44
N PHE A 50 -18.42 -1.41 4.52
CA PHE A 50 -19.41 -1.28 3.46
C PHE A 50 -19.75 0.18 3.17
N SER A 51 -18.93 1.13 3.68
CA SER A 51 -19.24 2.54 3.64
C SER A 51 -19.10 2.98 2.20
N THR A 52 -20.25 3.23 1.60
CA THR A 52 -20.40 3.77 0.26
C THR A 52 -19.41 4.91 0.05
N GLN A 53 -18.81 4.99 -1.14
CA GLN A 53 -18.06 6.16 -1.61
C GLN A 53 -18.57 7.46 -0.97
N GLY A 54 -17.68 8.29 -0.49
CA GLY A 54 -18.08 9.48 0.25
C GLY A 54 -16.90 10.35 0.62
N SER A 55 -17.18 11.54 1.13
CA SER A 55 -16.20 12.58 1.46
C SER A 55 -15.20 12.20 2.56
N ASP A 56 -15.36 11.03 3.18
CA ASP A 56 -14.56 10.61 4.33
C ASP A 56 -13.79 9.31 4.04
N ALA A 57 -14.04 8.68 2.88
CA ALA A 57 -13.36 7.45 2.49
C ALA A 57 -11.87 7.70 2.27
N SER A 58 -11.04 6.98 3.02
CA SER A 58 -9.61 7.24 3.11
C SER A 58 -8.78 5.96 3.01
N GLN A 59 -7.61 6.08 2.39
CA GLN A 59 -6.54 5.09 2.49
C GLN A 59 -5.66 5.42 3.69
N ILE A 60 -5.50 4.47 4.59
CA ILE A 60 -4.46 4.50 5.62
C ILE A 60 -3.28 3.69 5.11
N MET A 61 -2.24 4.38 4.68
CA MET A 61 -1.01 3.81 4.13
C MET A 61 0.02 3.55 5.22
N SER A 62 0.57 2.35 5.24
CA SER A 62 1.83 2.02 5.92
C SER A 62 2.82 1.48 4.90
N TYR A 63 4.08 1.89 4.98
CA TYR A 63 5.08 1.47 4.01
C TYR A 63 6.46 1.23 4.62
N GLU A 64 7.22 0.39 3.93
CA GLU A 64 8.67 0.28 4.01
C GLU A 64 9.22 0.35 2.58
N ILE A 65 10.27 1.12 2.35
CA ILE A 65 10.93 1.27 1.05
C ILE A 65 12.41 0.99 1.27
N ILE A 66 12.99 0.12 0.45
CA ILE A 66 14.43 -0.16 0.40
C ILE A 66 14.92 0.13 -1.01
N GLY A 67 15.89 1.03 -1.15
CA GLY A 67 16.45 1.45 -2.45
C GLY A 67 15.75 2.67 -3.06
N GLY A 68 15.06 3.47 -2.24
CA GLY A 68 14.55 4.78 -2.65
C GLY A 68 15.68 5.80 -2.83
N ASP A 69 15.36 6.94 -3.45
CA ASP A 69 16.31 8.04 -3.62
C ASP A 69 16.80 8.60 -2.27
N ALA A 70 18.11 8.57 -2.05
CA ALA A 70 18.76 9.10 -0.84
C ALA A 70 18.60 10.62 -0.68
N SER A 71 18.29 11.35 -1.75
CA SER A 71 18.00 12.79 -1.71
C SER A 71 16.62 13.11 -1.14
N CYS A 72 15.72 12.14 -1.04
CA CYS A 72 14.40 12.35 -0.47
C CYS A 72 14.46 12.60 1.04
N GLY A 73 13.98 13.77 1.47
CA GLY A 73 14.06 14.28 2.84
C GLY A 73 15.25 15.21 3.12
N THR A 74 16.19 15.35 2.17
CA THR A 74 17.38 16.21 2.35
C THR A 74 17.54 17.26 1.25
N ALA A 75 17.16 16.95 0.01
CA ALA A 75 17.19 17.91 -1.09
C ALA A 75 16.07 18.95 -0.98
N ASN A 76 16.33 20.17 -1.43
CA ASN A 76 15.28 21.16 -1.65
C ASN A 76 14.50 20.80 -2.90
N VAL A 77 13.31 20.25 -2.71
CA VAL A 77 12.40 19.82 -3.79
C VAL A 77 11.24 20.79 -4.02
N THR A 78 11.35 22.03 -3.51
CA THR A 78 10.31 23.06 -3.67
C THR A 78 10.03 23.32 -5.15
N GLY A 79 8.76 23.19 -5.54
CA GLY A 79 8.31 23.42 -6.92
C GLY A 79 8.56 22.25 -7.89
N ILE A 80 9.14 21.14 -7.42
CA ILE A 80 9.31 19.93 -8.22
C ILE A 80 8.09 19.04 -8.03
N ALA A 81 7.30 18.88 -9.09
CA ALA A 81 6.10 18.05 -9.04
C ALA A 81 6.44 16.59 -8.75
N ASN A 82 5.69 15.97 -7.84
CA ASN A 82 5.80 14.56 -7.43
C ASN A 82 7.14 14.16 -6.80
N ALA A 83 8.03 15.12 -6.50
CA ALA A 83 9.30 14.79 -5.89
C ALA A 83 9.09 13.98 -4.61
N CYS A 84 9.77 12.84 -4.50
CA CYS A 84 9.70 11.95 -3.35
C CYS A 84 8.28 11.46 -3.02
N GLY A 85 7.41 11.40 -4.01
CA GLY A 85 6.03 10.94 -3.89
C GLY A 85 5.90 9.42 -3.76
N ILE A 86 4.87 8.98 -3.05
CA ILE A 86 4.38 7.61 -3.03
C ILE A 86 2.85 7.64 -3.18
N HIS A 87 2.35 7.26 -4.36
CA HIS A 87 0.96 7.57 -4.77
C HIS A 87 0.29 6.38 -5.45
N ILE A 88 -1.03 6.26 -5.31
CA ILE A 88 -1.84 5.37 -6.14
C ILE A 88 -2.13 6.08 -7.47
N HIS A 89 -1.89 5.39 -8.59
CA HIS A 89 -2.15 5.86 -9.95
C HIS A 89 -3.30 5.11 -10.62
N VAL A 90 -3.87 5.70 -11.68
CA VAL A 90 -5.06 5.18 -12.39
C VAL A 90 -4.82 3.82 -13.07
N GLY A 91 -3.57 3.55 -13.48
CA GLY A 91 -3.19 2.34 -14.19
C GLY A 91 -3.38 1.08 -13.38
N THR A 92 -3.53 -0.04 -14.07
CA THR A 92 -3.86 -1.34 -13.45
C THR A 92 -2.74 -2.36 -13.50
N ASN A 93 -1.63 -2.02 -14.15
CA ASN A 93 -0.43 -2.84 -14.19
C ASN A 93 0.80 -1.98 -14.46
N CYS A 94 1.97 -2.62 -14.39
CA CYS A 94 3.27 -1.98 -14.53
C CYS A 94 4.01 -2.39 -15.81
N SER A 95 3.31 -2.81 -16.87
CA SER A 95 3.98 -3.24 -18.11
C SER A 95 4.23 -2.10 -19.08
N ASP A 96 3.38 -1.07 -19.09
CA ASP A 96 3.45 0.04 -20.04
C ASP A 96 3.22 1.39 -19.37
N ALA A 97 4.27 2.23 -19.38
CA ALA A 97 4.25 3.59 -18.86
C ALA A 97 3.15 4.47 -19.46
N SER A 98 2.75 4.22 -20.72
CA SER A 98 1.71 5.00 -21.40
C SER A 98 0.32 4.80 -20.80
N THR A 99 0.10 3.67 -20.12
CA THR A 99 -1.20 3.28 -19.54
C THR A 99 -1.32 3.56 -18.05
N ILE A 100 -0.22 3.90 -17.36
CA ILE A 100 -0.22 4.10 -15.90
C ILE A 100 -0.96 5.38 -15.48
N GLY A 101 -0.91 6.42 -16.33
CA GLY A 101 -1.57 7.70 -16.08
C GLY A 101 -1.13 8.44 -14.81
N GLY A 102 -1.98 9.33 -14.28
CA GLY A 102 -1.71 10.17 -13.10
C GLY A 102 -2.28 9.59 -11.80
N HIS A 103 -2.27 10.38 -10.71
CA HIS A 103 -2.77 9.92 -9.42
C HIS A 103 -4.27 9.57 -9.48
N PHE A 104 -4.70 8.66 -8.62
CA PHE A 104 -6.06 8.13 -8.56
C PHE A 104 -6.77 8.57 -7.29
N TRP A 105 -7.82 9.37 -7.44
CA TRP A 105 -8.70 9.84 -6.38
C TRP A 105 -10.07 10.20 -6.96
N ASN A 106 -11.05 10.42 -6.08
CA ASN A 106 -12.39 10.84 -6.47
C ASN A 106 -12.41 12.33 -6.85
N LYS A 107 -12.18 12.62 -8.13
CA LYS A 107 -12.21 13.98 -8.70
C LYS A 107 -13.58 14.64 -8.69
N THR A 108 -14.65 13.86 -8.52
CA THR A 108 -16.01 14.38 -8.39
C THR A 108 -16.24 14.96 -7.00
N LEU A 109 -15.64 14.35 -5.96
CA LEU A 109 -15.73 14.81 -4.58
C LEU A 109 -14.69 15.88 -4.23
N TYR A 110 -13.49 15.82 -4.82
CA TYR A 110 -12.41 16.78 -4.53
C TYR A 110 -11.85 17.43 -5.79
N SER A 111 -11.74 18.75 -5.76
CA SER A 111 -11.09 19.56 -6.79
C SER A 111 -9.56 19.59 -6.67
N THR A 112 -9.01 19.28 -5.49
CA THR A 112 -7.57 19.23 -5.22
C THR A 112 -7.10 17.79 -5.09
N ASP A 113 -5.92 17.51 -5.63
CA ASP A 113 -5.29 16.20 -5.57
C ASP A 113 -4.75 15.91 -4.15
N PRO A 114 -5.31 14.92 -3.43
CA PRO A 114 -4.88 14.60 -2.07
C PRO A 114 -3.49 13.96 -2.02
N TRP A 115 -2.98 13.45 -3.13
CA TRP A 115 -1.67 12.81 -3.20
C TRP A 115 -0.52 13.83 -3.28
N GLN A 116 -0.79 15.08 -3.65
CA GLN A 116 0.25 16.07 -3.93
C GLN A 116 1.18 16.34 -2.73
N SER A 117 0.66 16.23 -1.50
CA SER A 117 1.45 16.40 -0.27
C SER A 117 2.03 15.11 0.29
N VAL A 118 1.74 13.95 -0.32
CA VAL A 118 2.14 12.64 0.18
C VAL A 118 3.56 12.35 -0.32
N MET A 119 4.54 12.54 0.55
CA MET A 119 5.96 12.36 0.26
C MET A 119 6.60 11.43 1.30
N TYR A 120 7.63 10.70 0.91
CA TYR A 120 8.49 9.94 1.81
C TYR A 120 9.85 10.62 1.99
N ALA A 121 10.47 10.40 3.13
CA ALA A 121 11.85 10.78 3.41
C ALA A 121 12.67 9.53 3.67
N THR A 122 13.91 9.49 3.20
CA THR A 122 14.82 8.35 3.40
C THR A 122 15.94 8.65 4.38
N ALA A 123 16.43 7.60 5.01
CA ALA A 123 17.75 7.55 5.61
C ALA A 123 18.55 6.46 4.86
N ASN A 124 19.58 6.86 4.11
CA ASN A 124 20.42 5.97 3.30
C ASN A 124 19.60 5.08 2.34
N GLY A 125 18.63 5.67 1.63
CA GLY A 125 17.78 4.97 0.66
C GLY A 125 16.73 4.05 1.28
N LYS A 126 16.53 4.10 2.61
CA LYS A 126 15.45 3.40 3.31
C LYS A 126 14.43 4.38 3.86
N ALA A 127 13.15 4.08 3.75
CA ALA A 127 12.07 4.87 4.34
C ALA A 127 11.01 3.96 4.96
N SER A 128 10.36 4.43 6.02
CA SER A 128 9.16 3.78 6.54
C SER A 128 8.22 4.79 7.18
N ALA A 129 6.92 4.48 7.15
CA ALA A 129 5.90 5.20 7.91
C ALA A 129 4.72 4.26 8.18
N THR A 130 3.96 4.58 9.22
CA THR A 130 2.75 3.85 9.60
C THR A 130 1.59 4.81 9.73
N ASP A 131 0.39 4.34 9.43
CA ASP A 131 -0.87 5.06 9.62
C ASP A 131 -0.94 6.44 8.91
N VAL A 132 -0.29 6.61 7.75
CA VAL A 132 -0.42 7.83 6.92
C VAL A 132 -1.83 7.84 6.33
N THR A 133 -2.65 8.84 6.68
CA THR A 133 -4.04 8.91 6.23
C THR A 133 -4.17 9.83 5.01
N ILE A 134 -4.77 9.32 3.93
CA ILE A 134 -5.02 10.04 2.68
C ILE A 134 -6.52 9.95 2.37
N VAL A 135 -7.23 11.08 2.40
CA VAL A 135 -8.65 11.14 2.06
C VAL A 135 -8.78 11.24 0.55
N THR A 136 -9.13 10.14 -0.11
CA THR A 136 -9.25 10.07 -1.58
C THR A 136 -10.69 10.07 -2.06
N GLY A 137 -11.65 9.78 -1.17
CA GLY A 137 -13.04 9.56 -1.51
C GLY A 137 -13.28 8.23 -2.24
N LEU A 138 -12.34 7.29 -2.13
CA LEU A 138 -12.39 5.96 -2.73
C LEU A 138 -12.24 4.89 -1.65
N THR A 139 -12.96 3.79 -1.83
CA THR A 139 -12.84 2.59 -1.00
C THR A 139 -11.61 1.78 -1.37
N ASN A 140 -11.20 0.85 -0.49
CA ASN A 140 -10.11 -0.07 -0.79
C ASN A 140 -10.43 -0.98 -1.99
N GLN A 141 -11.70 -1.31 -2.23
CA GLN A 141 -12.13 -2.10 -3.38
C GLN A 141 -11.88 -1.38 -4.71
N GLU A 142 -12.06 -0.06 -4.76
CA GLU A 142 -11.89 0.74 -5.98
C GLU A 142 -10.44 1.00 -6.34
N VAL A 143 -9.54 0.96 -5.36
CA VAL A 143 -8.10 1.11 -5.54
C VAL A 143 -7.37 -0.24 -5.67
N ALA A 144 -8.06 -1.35 -5.43
CA ALA A 144 -7.48 -2.69 -5.37
C ALA A 144 -6.88 -3.20 -6.69
N ASP A 145 -7.28 -2.64 -7.83
CA ASP A 145 -6.78 -2.98 -9.16
C ASP A 145 -5.80 -1.94 -9.71
N ARG A 146 -5.36 -1.00 -8.87
CA ARG A 146 -4.50 0.12 -9.26
C ARG A 146 -3.02 -0.20 -9.06
N VAL A 147 -2.16 0.77 -9.32
CA VAL A 147 -0.72 0.66 -9.05
C VAL A 147 -0.26 1.76 -8.11
N VAL A 148 0.70 1.45 -7.24
CA VAL A 148 1.47 2.44 -6.49
C VAL A 148 2.73 2.79 -7.27
N ILE A 149 3.02 4.09 -7.36
CA ILE A 149 4.25 4.62 -7.95
C ILE A 149 5.10 5.28 -6.87
N ILE A 150 6.40 4.98 -6.89
CA ILE A 150 7.40 5.67 -6.07
C ILE A 150 8.17 6.62 -6.99
N HIS A 151 8.36 7.84 -6.54
CA HIS A 151 9.08 8.89 -7.26
C HIS A 151 10.41 9.25 -6.58
N ASP A 152 11.42 9.62 -7.38
CA ASP A 152 12.67 10.18 -6.86
C ASP A 152 12.58 11.70 -6.57
N ALA A 153 13.67 12.31 -6.12
CA ALA A 153 13.72 13.74 -5.78
C ALA A 153 13.54 14.68 -6.99
N THR A 154 13.67 14.16 -8.21
CA THR A 154 13.39 14.91 -9.46
C THR A 154 11.92 14.81 -9.88
N GLY A 155 11.14 13.98 -9.20
CA GLY A 155 9.76 13.65 -9.55
C GLY A 155 9.64 12.54 -10.60
N ALA A 156 10.75 11.91 -11.01
CA ALA A 156 10.71 10.80 -11.93
C ALA A 156 10.14 9.56 -11.26
N ARG A 157 9.35 8.78 -12.00
CA ARG A 157 8.76 7.52 -11.52
C ARG A 157 9.85 6.44 -11.55
N ILE A 158 10.20 5.87 -10.41
CA ILE A 158 11.32 4.93 -10.28
C ILE A 158 10.86 3.49 -10.05
N SER A 159 9.69 3.29 -9.45
CA SER A 159 9.11 1.97 -9.22
C SER A 159 7.61 1.96 -9.45
N CYS A 160 7.07 0.79 -9.81
CA CYS A 160 5.65 0.54 -9.97
C CYS A 160 5.29 -0.78 -9.29
N ILE A 161 4.21 -0.76 -8.51
CA ILE A 161 3.78 -1.87 -7.66
C ILE A 161 2.26 -2.06 -7.83
N PRO A 162 1.78 -3.15 -8.44
CA PRO A 162 0.35 -3.47 -8.44
C PRO A 162 -0.23 -3.56 -7.03
N VAL A 163 -1.41 -2.96 -6.83
CA VAL A 163 -2.24 -3.16 -5.63
C VAL A 163 -3.05 -4.44 -5.81
N SER A 164 -3.35 -5.14 -4.73
CA SER A 164 -4.30 -6.25 -4.75
C SER A 164 -4.90 -6.48 -3.37
N ILE A 165 -6.10 -7.07 -3.35
CA ILE A 165 -6.80 -7.47 -2.11
C ILE A 165 -6.13 -8.71 -1.54
N GLY A 166 -5.63 -8.59 -0.30
CA GLY A 166 -5.29 -9.75 0.52
C GLY A 166 -6.60 -10.39 0.98
N SER A 167 -6.73 -11.72 0.86
CA SER A 167 -7.98 -12.43 1.12
C SER A 167 -8.62 -12.07 2.47
N PRO A 168 -9.96 -12.02 2.57
CA PRO A 168 -10.65 -11.72 3.83
C PRO A 168 -10.43 -12.83 4.87
N GLY A 169 -10.04 -12.45 6.08
CA GLY A 169 -10.14 -13.31 7.28
C GLY A 169 -8.96 -14.25 7.55
N GLY A 170 -8.09 -13.86 8.47
CA GLY A 170 -7.51 -14.76 9.48
C GLY A 170 -6.48 -15.85 9.06
N LEU A 171 -5.32 -15.79 9.72
CA LEU A 171 -4.25 -16.78 9.81
C LEU A 171 -3.49 -17.22 8.55
N VAL A 172 -2.28 -16.66 8.38
CA VAL A 172 -1.27 -17.20 7.48
C VAL A 172 -0.02 -17.58 8.30
N SER A 173 0.32 -18.89 8.29
CA SER A 173 1.40 -19.52 9.09
C SER A 173 2.69 -19.75 8.28
N ASN A 174 3.83 -19.29 8.82
CA ASN A 174 5.18 -19.42 8.28
C ASN A 174 5.65 -20.87 8.34
N TYR A 175 5.28 -21.68 7.34
CA TYR A 175 6.04 -22.88 7.03
C TYR A 175 7.22 -22.50 6.13
N VAL A 176 8.33 -22.04 6.75
CA VAL A 176 9.63 -21.92 6.08
C VAL A 176 10.54 -23.01 6.66
N VAL A 177 10.58 -24.17 6.00
CA VAL A 177 11.66 -25.15 6.15
C VAL A 177 12.28 -25.39 4.79
N SER A 178 13.60 -25.46 4.72
CA SER A 178 14.32 -25.89 3.52
C SER A 178 13.79 -27.26 3.07
N TYR A 179 13.66 -27.49 1.76
CA TYR A 179 13.19 -28.77 1.23
C TYR A 179 14.07 -29.91 1.77
N PRO A 180 13.50 -31.04 2.28
CA PRO A 180 14.30 -32.16 2.77
C PRO A 180 15.35 -32.57 1.73
N GLY A 181 16.63 -32.41 2.07
CA GLY A 181 17.77 -32.70 1.18
C GLY A 181 18.48 -31.50 0.55
N TYR A 182 18.09 -30.27 0.85
CA TYR A 182 18.81 -29.07 0.39
C TYR A 182 20.17 -28.91 1.09
N THR A 183 21.27 -28.86 0.32
CA THR A 183 22.66 -28.66 0.81
C THR A 183 23.32 -27.38 0.31
N GLY A 184 22.57 -26.53 -0.41
CA GLY A 184 23.06 -25.26 -0.95
C GLY A 184 23.19 -24.18 0.13
N ASN A 185 23.83 -23.06 -0.23
CA ASN A 185 24.16 -21.97 0.69
C ASN A 185 23.11 -20.84 0.74
N LEU A 186 21.92 -21.04 0.15
CA LEU A 186 20.87 -20.03 0.18
C LEU A 186 20.13 -20.10 1.52
N SER A 187 20.01 -18.94 2.19
CA SER A 187 19.20 -18.74 3.38
C SER A 187 17.91 -18.04 2.96
N VAL A 188 16.76 -18.65 3.27
CA VAL A 188 15.45 -18.02 3.08
C VAL A 188 15.08 -17.31 4.38
N MET A 189 14.95 -15.99 4.33
CA MET A 189 14.50 -15.14 5.44
C MET A 189 13.23 -14.36 5.04
N GLY A 190 12.21 -14.33 5.90
CA GLY A 190 11.16 -13.30 5.85
C GLY A 190 9.76 -13.75 6.25
N SER A 191 9.02 -12.90 6.99
CA SER A 191 7.89 -13.31 7.84
C SER A 191 6.49 -13.20 7.25
N LEU A 192 5.58 -13.94 7.89
CA LEU A 192 4.14 -13.89 7.71
C LEU A 192 3.42 -12.85 8.55
N GLN A 193 2.30 -12.33 8.03
CA GLN A 193 1.62 -11.17 8.59
C GLN A 193 0.24 -11.51 9.17
N PHE A 194 0.03 -11.05 10.40
CA PHE A 194 -1.25 -10.92 11.08
C PHE A 194 -1.39 -9.49 11.55
N LEU A 195 -2.54 -8.85 11.30
CA LEU A 195 -2.86 -7.58 11.93
C LEU A 195 -4.32 -7.56 12.40
N GLN A 196 -4.50 -7.61 13.71
CA GLN A 196 -5.69 -7.15 14.42
C GLN A 196 -5.34 -5.79 15.03
N LYS A 197 -6.10 -4.74 14.71
CA LYS A 197 -6.02 -3.45 15.42
C LYS A 197 -7.41 -3.13 15.95
N ASP A 198 -7.59 -3.38 17.25
CA ASP A 198 -8.80 -2.97 17.94
C ASP A 198 -8.42 -2.27 19.26
N PRO A 199 -8.44 -0.93 19.29
CA PRO A 199 -8.61 -0.22 20.54
C PRO A 199 -9.85 0.67 20.40
N MET A 200 -11.02 0.16 20.77
CA MET A 200 -11.97 0.74 21.76
C MET A 200 -13.33 0.03 21.65
N LEU A 201 -13.58 -0.94 22.51
CA LEU A 201 -14.96 -1.20 22.94
C LEU A 201 -15.28 -0.20 24.06
N PRO A 202 -16.28 0.70 23.94
CA PRO A 202 -16.87 1.30 25.12
C PRO A 202 -17.53 0.17 25.92
N ARG A 203 -17.19 0.07 27.21
CA ARG A 203 -17.91 -0.81 28.14
C ARG A 203 -19.36 -0.31 28.20
N SER A 204 -20.31 -1.15 27.76
CA SER A 204 -21.70 -1.08 28.21
C SER A 204 -21.82 -1.73 29.58
#